data_AF-A0A7L1PRY6-F1
#
_entry.id   AF-A0A7L1PRY6-F1
#
_cell.length_a   1.000
_cell.length_b   1.000
_cell.length_c   1.000
_cell.angle_alpha   90.00
_cell.angle_beta   90.00
_cell.angle_gamma   90.00
#
_symmetry.space_group_name_H-M   'P 1'
#
loop_
_entity.id
_entity.type
_entity.pdbx_description
1 polymer ?
#
loop_
_entity_poly.entity_id
_entity_poly.type
_entity_poly.pdbx_seq_one_letter_code
_entity_poly.pdbx_strand_id
1 'polypeptide(L)'
;GTPTISIFQKPPGVIPPGGSTTICCTCQHGYGSFVLYKGGRRLLEQSGSRAEFSISNATYKDRGAYICHYLEGGIVLARSDELEVSVEELRLPRPDLSVLPGHEVTAGADVMLRCTTAQPSTGCYLYLEGQIRAQLLSRERGDYNLSHVQKGDSGRYSCQCYTINASREWSAASQSLDLVVR
;
A
#
# COMPACT_ATOMS: atom_id res chain seq x y z
N GLY A 1 -11.57 24.64 5.93
CA GLY A 1 -12.01 23.36 6.52
C GLY A 1 -10.79 22.62 7.03
N THR A 2 -10.95 21.70 7.98
CA THR A 2 -9.86 20.87 8.50
C THR A 2 -9.23 20.05 7.37
N PRO A 3 -7.89 20.04 7.21
CA PRO A 3 -7.26 19.26 6.15
C PRO A 3 -7.52 17.76 6.35
N THR A 4 -7.75 17.04 5.26
CA THR A 4 -7.75 15.57 5.27
C THR A 4 -6.38 15.09 4.83
N ILE A 5 -5.82 14.12 5.54
CA ILE A 5 -4.51 13.55 5.23
C ILE A 5 -4.61 12.02 5.12
N SER A 6 -3.79 11.44 4.25
CA SER A 6 -3.71 9.99 4.06
C SER A 6 -2.31 9.47 4.37
N ILE A 7 -2.23 8.22 4.80
CA ILE A 7 -0.99 7.48 5.05
C ILE A 7 -1.01 6.14 4.30
N PHE A 8 0.12 5.73 3.74
CA PHE A 8 0.32 4.43 3.09
C PHE A 8 1.82 4.11 3.01
N GLN A 9 2.20 2.90 2.60
CA GLN A 9 3.60 2.55 2.37
C GLN A 9 3.89 2.08 0.95
N LYS A 10 5.13 2.33 0.48
CA LYS A 10 5.62 2.02 -0.87
C LYS A 10 6.99 1.31 -0.78
N PRO A 11 7.11 0.02 -1.18
CA PRO A 11 6.01 -0.87 -1.61
C PRO A 11 5.04 -1.20 -0.46
N PRO A 12 3.76 -1.51 -0.79
CA PRO A 12 2.78 -1.89 0.22
C PRO A 12 2.95 -3.31 0.73
N GLY A 13 2.32 -3.60 1.86
CA GLY A 13 2.27 -4.93 2.46
C GLY A 13 3.44 -5.26 3.38
N VAL A 14 3.66 -6.55 3.56
CA VAL A 14 4.68 -7.09 4.47
C VAL A 14 6.07 -6.97 3.86
N ILE A 15 7.05 -6.54 4.65
CA ILE A 15 8.46 -6.47 4.24
C ILE A 15 9.33 -7.49 4.98
N PRO A 16 10.43 -8.00 4.40
CA PRO A 16 11.36 -8.87 5.12
C PRO A 16 12.27 -8.09 6.06
N PRO A 17 12.85 -8.75 7.08
CA PRO A 17 14.08 -8.26 7.71
C PRO A 17 15.15 -7.96 6.66
N GLY A 18 15.88 -6.87 6.82
CA GLY A 18 16.82 -6.34 5.82
C GLY A 18 16.18 -5.64 4.63
N GLY A 19 14.85 -5.74 4.47
CA GLY A 19 14.08 -5.09 3.42
C GLY A 19 13.96 -3.57 3.58
N SER A 20 13.18 -2.96 2.70
CA SER A 20 12.89 -1.53 2.76
C SER A 20 11.48 -1.19 2.33
N THR A 21 10.95 -0.11 2.90
CA THR A 21 9.72 0.55 2.45
C THR A 21 9.77 2.02 2.82
N THR A 22 8.89 2.82 2.23
CA THR A 22 8.72 4.23 2.56
C THR A 22 7.29 4.46 3.02
N ILE A 23 7.12 5.01 4.21
CA ILE A 23 5.83 5.51 4.68
C ILE A 23 5.61 6.88 4.07
N CYS A 24 4.51 7.04 3.35
CA CYS A 24 4.13 8.27 2.68
C CYS A 24 2.90 8.87 3.35
N CYS A 25 2.94 10.18 3.60
CA CYS A 25 1.81 10.96 4.09
C CYS A 25 1.52 12.09 3.11
N THR A 26 0.25 12.32 2.80
CA THR A 26 -0.16 13.33 1.82
C THR A 26 -1.32 14.17 2.30
N CYS A 27 -1.33 15.44 1.90
CA CYS A 27 -2.35 16.44 2.19
C CYS A 27 -2.57 17.24 0.91
N GLN A 28 -3.81 17.61 0.62
CA GLN A 28 -4.12 18.47 -0.52
C GLN A 28 -3.51 19.88 -0.40
N HIS A 29 -3.09 20.29 0.80
CA HIS A 29 -2.46 21.56 1.07
C HIS A 29 -0.96 21.40 1.39
N GLY A 30 -0.16 22.40 1.04
CA GLY A 30 1.30 22.37 1.21
C GLY A 30 1.87 23.34 2.25
N TYR A 31 1.02 23.99 3.05
CA TYR A 31 1.44 25.05 3.98
C TYR A 31 1.92 24.55 5.35
N GLY A 32 1.66 23.28 5.67
CA GLY A 32 2.02 22.66 6.94
C GLY A 32 3.17 21.65 6.85
N SER A 33 3.34 20.88 7.92
CA SER A 33 4.32 19.80 8.05
C SER A 33 3.69 18.51 8.56
N PHE A 34 4.24 17.38 8.13
CA PHE A 34 3.89 16.07 8.63
C PHE A 34 4.85 15.64 9.72
N VAL A 35 4.32 15.09 10.81
CA VAL A 35 5.09 14.42 11.84
C VAL A 35 4.67 12.96 11.91
N LEU A 36 5.61 12.04 11.73
CA LEU A 36 5.36 10.60 11.84
C LEU A 36 5.49 10.15 13.29
N TYR A 37 4.49 9.42 13.77
CA TYR A 37 4.47 8.78 15.08
C TYR A 37 4.47 7.27 14.94
N LYS A 38 5.12 6.59 15.88
CA LYS A 38 5.08 5.14 16.04
C LYS A 38 4.88 4.77 17.50
N GLY A 39 3.80 4.04 17.82
CA GLY A 39 3.51 3.67 19.21
C GLY A 39 3.51 4.88 20.17
N GLY A 40 3.00 6.02 19.72
CA GLY A 40 2.99 7.29 20.47
C GLY A 40 4.32 8.06 20.46
N ARG A 41 5.43 7.49 19.97
CA ARG A 41 6.72 8.17 19.88
C ARG A 41 6.82 9.00 18.60
N ARG A 42 7.14 10.29 18.74
CA ARG A 42 7.49 11.17 17.61
C ARG A 42 8.80 10.72 16.96
N LEU A 43 8.80 10.55 15.65
CA LEU A 43 9.97 10.10 14.88
C LEU A 43 10.63 11.24 14.10
N LEU A 44 9.98 11.70 13.04
CA LEU A 44 10.54 12.65 12.07
C LEU A 44 9.46 13.65 11.64
N GLU A 45 9.89 14.82 11.18
CA GLU A 45 9.02 15.87 10.66
C GLU A 45 9.49 16.32 9.26
N GLN A 46 8.55 16.55 8.35
CA GLN A 46 8.84 17.04 7.00
C GLN A 46 7.73 17.98 6.51
N SER A 47 8.11 19.15 5.97
CA SER A 47 7.18 20.16 5.46
C SER A 47 6.67 19.86 4.06
N GLY A 48 5.48 20.37 3.73
CA GLY A 48 4.92 20.36 2.38
C GLY A 48 3.56 19.65 2.28
N SER A 49 3.17 19.32 1.06
CA SER A 49 1.93 18.58 0.75
C SER A 49 2.11 17.06 0.77
N ARG A 50 3.36 16.60 0.79
CA ARG A 50 3.72 15.19 0.87
C ARG A 50 4.96 15.04 1.75
N ALA A 51 4.96 14.01 2.58
CA ALA A 51 6.12 13.58 3.34
C ALA A 51 6.43 12.11 3.11
N GLU A 52 7.71 11.76 3.12
CA GLU A 52 8.23 10.41 2.89
C GLU A 52 9.25 10.03 3.97
N PHE A 53 8.98 8.93 4.65
CA PHE A 53 9.80 8.41 5.74
C PHE A 53 10.27 7.00 5.39
N SER A 54 11.54 6.87 5.00
CA SER A 54 12.11 5.59 4.59
C SER A 54 12.51 4.73 5.78
N ILE A 55 12.12 3.46 5.74
CA ILE A 55 12.65 2.37 6.56
C ILE A 55 13.58 1.57 5.66
N SER A 56 14.87 1.60 5.97
CA SER A 56 15.92 0.84 5.26
C SER A 56 16.52 -0.20 6.19
N ASN A 57 16.87 -1.38 5.65
CA ASN A 57 17.41 -2.49 6.44
C ASN A 57 16.49 -2.84 7.62
N ALA A 58 15.22 -3.11 7.31
CA ALA A 58 14.15 -3.28 8.28
C ALA A 58 14.45 -4.38 9.30
N THR A 59 13.98 -4.18 10.53
CA THR A 59 14.09 -5.14 11.63
C THR A 59 12.72 -5.39 12.24
N TYR A 60 12.61 -6.41 13.09
CA TYR A 60 11.37 -6.64 13.83
C TYR A 60 10.96 -5.48 14.75
N LYS A 61 11.88 -4.58 15.11
CA LYS A 61 11.58 -3.36 15.85
C LYS A 61 10.85 -2.32 15.01
N ASP A 62 10.86 -2.45 13.68
CA ASP A 62 10.16 -1.56 12.75
C ASP A 62 8.67 -1.92 12.59
N ARG A 63 8.24 -3.09 13.10
CA ARG A 63 6.83 -3.49 13.18
C ARG A 63 5.98 -2.54 14.02
N GLY A 64 4.70 -2.47 13.72
CA GLY A 64 3.67 -1.81 14.53
C GLY A 64 2.96 -0.66 13.83
N ALA A 65 2.12 0.01 14.61
CA ALA A 65 1.27 1.11 14.19
C ALA A 65 2.01 2.43 13.97
N TYR A 66 1.81 3.03 12.81
CA TYR A 66 2.27 4.37 12.44
C TYR A 66 1.09 5.30 12.15
N ILE A 67 1.21 6.55 12.59
CA ILE A 67 0.20 7.60 12.36
C ILE A 67 0.93 8.88 11.95
N CYS A 68 0.39 9.59 10.97
CA CYS A 68 0.85 10.93 10.60
C CYS A 68 -0.02 12.00 11.24
N HIS A 69 0.62 13.02 11.80
CA HIS A 69 -0.03 14.27 12.17
C HIS A 69 0.35 15.35 11.17
N TYR A 70 -0.59 16.20 10.78
CA TYR A 70 -0.34 17.40 9.97
C TYR A 70 -0.46 18.64 10.83
N LEU A 71 0.58 19.47 10.84
CA LEU A 71 0.72 20.63 11.71
C LEU A 71 0.87 21.93 10.91
N GLU A 72 0.43 23.03 11.48
CA GLU A 72 0.72 24.38 11.04
C GLU A 72 1.03 25.24 12.27
N GLY A 73 2.18 25.92 12.29
CA GLY A 73 2.58 26.75 13.44
C GLY A 73 2.65 25.99 14.78
N GLY A 74 2.90 24.67 14.75
CA GLY A 74 2.93 23.80 15.94
C GLY A 74 1.56 23.27 16.39
N ILE A 75 0.47 23.67 15.73
CA ILE A 75 -0.89 23.20 16.02
C ILE A 75 -1.21 21.99 15.15
N VAL A 76 -1.71 20.91 15.76
CA VAL A 76 -2.17 19.72 15.00
C VAL A 76 -3.49 20.03 14.33
N LEU A 77 -3.48 20.10 13.01
CA LEU A 77 -4.67 20.33 12.19
C LEU A 77 -5.38 19.02 11.84
N ALA A 78 -4.64 17.93 11.59
CA ALA A 78 -5.23 16.66 11.19
C ALA A 78 -4.38 15.46 11.62
N ARG A 79 -5.01 14.29 11.66
CA ARG A 79 -4.37 12.99 11.91
C ARG A 79 -4.83 12.01 10.82
N SER A 80 -3.93 11.16 10.37
CA SER A 80 -4.26 10.09 9.43
C SER A 80 -4.91 8.92 10.16
N ASP A 81 -5.43 7.97 9.38
CA ASP A 81 -5.66 6.62 9.87
C ASP A 81 -4.34 5.96 10.33
N GLU A 82 -4.46 4.79 10.95
CA GLU A 82 -3.32 3.98 11.37
C GLU A 82 -2.81 3.10 10.22
N LEU A 83 -1.50 3.12 10.00
CA LEU A 83 -0.81 2.21 9.11
C LEU A 83 -0.03 1.16 9.92
N GLU A 84 -0.46 -0.09 9.85
CA GLU A 84 0.26 -1.21 10.46
C GLU A 84 1.39 -1.69 9.54
N VAL A 85 2.64 -1.45 9.96
CA VAL A 85 3.81 -1.97 9.24
C VAL A 85 4.15 -3.35 9.78
N SER A 86 4.17 -4.34 8.89
CA SER A 86 4.53 -5.72 9.21
C SER A 86 5.88 -6.09 8.62
N VAL A 87 6.74 -6.74 9.43
CA VAL A 87 8.08 -7.16 9.02
C VAL A 87 8.19 -8.68 9.18
N GLU A 88 7.87 -9.50 8.17
CA GLU A 88 7.91 -10.97 8.27
C GLU A 88 8.86 -11.59 7.26
N GLU A 89 9.34 -12.81 7.55
CA GLU A 89 10.12 -13.58 6.59
C GLU A 89 9.31 -13.88 5.33
N LEU A 90 9.90 -13.62 4.17
CA LEU A 90 9.30 -13.89 2.88
C LEU A 90 9.76 -15.26 2.37
N ARG A 91 8.83 -16.21 2.34
CA ARG A 91 9.11 -17.60 1.95
C ARG A 91 8.47 -18.01 0.63
N LEU A 92 7.59 -17.17 0.08
CA LEU A 92 6.89 -17.45 -1.16
C LEU A 92 7.54 -16.72 -2.34
N PRO A 93 7.45 -17.29 -3.56
CA PRO A 93 7.80 -16.58 -4.78
C PRO A 93 7.01 -15.28 -4.92
N ARG A 94 7.63 -14.27 -5.53
CA ARG A 94 6.95 -13.01 -5.85
C ARG A 94 5.80 -13.29 -6.84
N PRO A 95 4.58 -12.80 -6.60
CA PRO A 95 3.49 -12.93 -7.54
C PRO A 95 3.68 -11.98 -8.74
N ASP A 96 3.02 -12.31 -9.84
CA ASP A 96 2.94 -11.46 -11.03
C ASP A 96 1.55 -10.81 -11.11
N LEU A 97 1.53 -9.49 -11.32
CA LEU A 97 0.30 -8.72 -11.49
C LEU A 97 0.17 -8.34 -12.97
N SER A 98 -0.97 -8.70 -13.55
CA SER A 98 -1.33 -8.36 -14.93
C SER A 98 -2.68 -7.66 -14.97
N VAL A 99 -2.92 -6.91 -16.06
CA VAL A 99 -4.16 -6.18 -16.28
C VAL A 99 -4.70 -6.45 -17.68
N LEU A 100 -6.00 -6.70 -17.78
CA LEU A 100 -6.71 -6.95 -19.04
C LEU A 100 -7.89 -5.96 -19.17
N PRO A 101 -8.18 -5.42 -20.38
CA PRO A 101 -7.51 -5.70 -21.66
C PRO A 101 -6.14 -5.01 -21.83
N GLY A 102 -5.80 -4.06 -20.95
CA GLY A 102 -4.52 -3.36 -20.97
C GLY A 102 -4.40 -2.32 -19.86
N HIS A 103 -3.30 -1.57 -19.89
CA HIS A 103 -2.96 -0.56 -18.88
C HIS A 103 -3.71 0.76 -19.06
N GLU A 104 -4.38 0.93 -20.19
CA GLU A 104 -5.12 2.14 -20.52
C GLU A 104 -6.47 1.77 -21.10
N VAL A 105 -7.53 2.33 -20.52
CA VAL A 105 -8.91 2.05 -20.89
C VAL A 105 -9.74 3.32 -20.84
N THR A 106 -10.92 3.28 -21.46
CA THR A 106 -11.91 4.36 -21.39
C THR A 106 -12.82 4.19 -20.18
N ALA A 107 -13.30 5.29 -19.61
CA ALA A 107 -14.32 5.23 -18.56
C ALA A 107 -15.54 4.40 -18.99
N GLY A 108 -16.03 3.54 -18.10
CA GLY A 108 -17.13 2.60 -18.34
C GLY A 108 -16.70 1.22 -18.84
N ALA A 109 -15.41 1.02 -19.16
CA ALA A 109 -14.87 -0.30 -19.51
C ALA A 109 -14.83 -1.26 -18.30
N ASP A 110 -14.73 -2.56 -18.60
CA ASP A 110 -14.47 -3.59 -17.61
C ASP A 110 -12.98 -3.95 -17.63
N VAL A 111 -12.35 -3.95 -16.45
CA VAL A 111 -10.93 -4.25 -16.27
C VAL A 111 -10.78 -5.42 -15.31
N MET A 112 -9.89 -6.35 -15.64
CA MET A 112 -9.51 -7.44 -14.76
C MET A 112 -8.05 -7.29 -14.35
N LEU A 113 -7.83 -7.14 -13.04
CA LEU A 113 -6.52 -7.22 -12.41
C LEU A 113 -6.30 -8.64 -11.92
N ARG A 114 -5.27 -9.30 -12.42
CA ARG A 114 -4.98 -10.70 -12.10
C ARG A 114 -3.65 -10.81 -11.39
N CYS A 115 -3.70 -11.26 -10.14
CA CYS A 115 -2.53 -11.59 -9.35
C CYS A 115 -2.30 -13.12 -9.42
N THR A 116 -1.17 -13.51 -10.01
CA THR A 116 -0.81 -14.92 -10.20
C THR A 116 0.34 -15.33 -9.29
N THR A 117 0.28 -16.55 -8.76
CA THR A 117 1.32 -17.13 -7.93
C THR A 117 1.44 -18.62 -8.21
N ALA A 118 2.67 -19.14 -8.16
CA ALA A 118 2.93 -20.57 -8.28
C ALA A 118 2.55 -21.35 -7.01
N GLN A 119 2.32 -20.64 -5.89
CA GLN A 119 1.99 -21.27 -4.61
C GLN A 119 0.48 -21.57 -4.53
N PRO A 120 0.08 -22.86 -4.39
CA PRO A 120 -1.32 -23.22 -4.23
C PRO A 120 -1.87 -22.77 -2.87
N SER A 121 -3.18 -22.63 -2.78
CA SER A 121 -3.91 -22.28 -1.54
C SER A 121 -3.46 -20.96 -0.91
N THR A 122 -3.46 -19.89 -1.72
CA THR A 122 -2.98 -18.56 -1.33
C THR A 122 -4.07 -17.50 -1.34
N GLY A 123 -4.08 -16.63 -0.33
CA GLY A 123 -4.83 -15.39 -0.39
C GLY A 123 -3.90 -14.28 -0.88
N CYS A 124 -4.42 -13.27 -1.58
CA CYS A 124 -3.63 -12.12 -2.00
C CYS A 124 -4.34 -10.81 -1.63
N TYR A 125 -3.56 -9.79 -1.30
CA TYR A 125 -4.05 -8.41 -1.24
C TYR A 125 -3.71 -7.72 -2.56
N LEU A 126 -4.69 -7.00 -3.10
CA LEU A 126 -4.49 -6.04 -4.18
C LEU A 126 -4.41 -4.64 -3.56
N TYR A 127 -3.38 -3.91 -3.92
CA TYR A 127 -3.15 -2.54 -3.49
C TYR A 127 -3.38 -1.57 -4.63
N LEU A 128 -3.98 -0.42 -4.32
CA LEU A 128 -4.05 0.77 -5.18
C LEU A 128 -3.40 1.92 -4.44
N GLU A 129 -2.37 2.54 -5.03
CA GLU A 129 -1.58 3.61 -4.42
C GLU A 129 -1.00 3.26 -3.04
N GLY A 130 -0.79 1.96 -2.79
CA GLY A 130 -0.28 1.44 -1.53
C GLY A 130 -1.34 1.18 -0.46
N GLN A 131 -2.62 1.45 -0.73
CA GLN A 131 -3.75 1.13 0.14
C GLN A 131 -4.41 -0.17 -0.30
N ILE A 132 -4.95 -0.95 0.65
CA ILE A 132 -5.66 -2.20 0.35
C ILE A 132 -6.94 -1.86 -0.41
N ARG A 133 -7.03 -2.32 -1.67
CA ARG A 133 -8.21 -2.19 -2.51
C ARG A 133 -9.12 -3.41 -2.39
N ALA A 134 -8.52 -4.59 -2.33
CA ALA A 134 -9.27 -5.85 -2.23
C ALA A 134 -8.43 -6.95 -1.59
N GLN A 135 -9.12 -7.87 -0.91
CA GLN A 135 -8.56 -9.16 -0.51
C GLN A 135 -9.14 -10.24 -1.43
N LEU A 136 -8.24 -10.96 -2.10
CA LEU A 136 -8.54 -11.97 -3.10
C LEU A 136 -8.27 -13.34 -2.48
N LEU A 137 -9.33 -14.13 -2.26
CA LEU A 137 -9.17 -15.52 -1.85
C LEU A 137 -8.97 -16.36 -3.11
N SER A 138 -7.79 -16.95 -3.25
CA SER A 138 -7.40 -17.73 -4.41
C SER A 138 -7.08 -19.17 -4.00
N ARG A 139 -7.42 -20.14 -4.85
CA ARG A 139 -6.81 -21.48 -4.78
C ARG A 139 -5.54 -21.56 -5.64
N GLU A 140 -5.47 -20.79 -6.72
CA GLU A 140 -4.40 -20.75 -7.72
C GLU A 140 -4.30 -19.41 -8.47
N ARG A 141 -5.44 -18.73 -8.71
CA ARG A 141 -5.52 -17.39 -9.33
C ARG A 141 -6.44 -16.45 -8.54
N GLY A 142 -5.95 -15.25 -8.23
CA GLY A 142 -6.72 -14.16 -7.66
C GLY A 142 -7.08 -13.13 -8.72
N ASP A 143 -8.27 -13.23 -9.28
CA ASP A 143 -8.80 -12.27 -10.25
C ASP A 143 -9.67 -11.25 -9.53
N TYR A 144 -9.44 -9.96 -9.82
CA TYR A 144 -10.24 -8.85 -9.34
C TYR A 144 -10.81 -8.08 -10.52
N ASN A 145 -12.13 -8.11 -10.64
CA ASN A 145 -12.85 -7.42 -11.71
C ASN A 145 -13.31 -6.05 -11.22
N LEU A 146 -12.87 -5.02 -11.93
CA LEU A 146 -13.39 -3.67 -11.86
C LEU A 146 -14.38 -3.49 -13.00
N SER A 147 -15.67 -3.41 -12.68
CA SER A 147 -16.72 -3.17 -13.67
C SER A 147 -17.01 -1.67 -13.79
N HIS A 148 -17.24 -1.20 -15.01
CA HIS A 148 -17.57 0.21 -15.30
C HIS A 148 -16.60 1.22 -14.68
N VAL A 149 -15.31 1.07 -14.96
CA VAL A 149 -14.24 1.87 -14.35
C VAL A 149 -14.42 3.37 -14.53
N GLN A 150 -14.01 4.12 -13.51
CA GLN A 150 -14.04 5.58 -13.51
C GLN A 150 -12.62 6.15 -13.37
N LYS A 151 -12.46 7.46 -13.56
CA LYS A 151 -11.14 8.13 -13.40
C LYS A 151 -10.50 7.86 -12.03
N GLY A 152 -11.31 7.71 -10.98
CA GLY A 152 -10.86 7.37 -9.63
C GLY A 152 -10.29 5.95 -9.46
N ASP A 153 -10.49 5.05 -10.44
CA ASP A 153 -9.85 3.74 -10.48
C ASP A 153 -8.47 3.78 -11.16
N SER A 154 -8.02 4.94 -11.64
CA SER A 154 -6.65 5.09 -12.11
C SER A 154 -5.66 5.06 -10.96
N GLY A 155 -4.45 4.57 -11.23
CA GLY A 155 -3.34 4.66 -10.30
C GLY A 155 -2.45 3.44 -10.33
N ARG A 156 -1.55 3.38 -9.35
CA ARG A 156 -0.53 2.34 -9.29
C ARG A 156 -0.97 1.14 -8.47
N TYR A 157 -1.13 0.01 -9.15
CA TYR A 157 -1.53 -1.26 -8.58
C TYR A 157 -0.33 -2.17 -8.29
N SER A 158 -0.42 -2.93 -7.22
CA SER A 158 0.46 -4.07 -6.93
C SER A 158 -0.30 -5.13 -6.13
N CYS A 159 0.22 -6.35 -6.01
CA CYS A 159 -0.38 -7.37 -5.17
C CYS A 159 0.64 -8.11 -4.29
N GLN A 160 0.20 -8.67 -3.17
CA GLN A 160 1.03 -9.52 -2.31
C GLN A 160 0.23 -10.72 -1.83
N CYS A 161 0.78 -11.91 -1.97
CA CYS A 161 0.14 -13.16 -1.60
C CYS A 161 0.70 -13.78 -0.31
N TYR A 162 -0.13 -14.57 0.35
CA TYR A 162 0.17 -15.33 1.56
C TYR A 162 -0.49 -16.70 1.55
N THR A 163 0.06 -17.69 2.26
CA THR A 163 -0.59 -19.01 2.40
C THR A 163 -1.78 -18.95 3.35
N ILE A 164 -2.88 -19.65 3.02
CA ILE A 164 -4.08 -19.70 3.87
C ILE A 164 -3.96 -20.79 4.98
N ASN A 165 -2.78 -21.37 5.18
CA ASN A 165 -2.52 -22.40 6.19
C ASN A 165 -2.11 -21.79 7.55
N ALA A 166 -1.95 -22.66 8.56
CA ALA A 166 -1.63 -22.25 9.93
C ALA A 166 -0.31 -21.47 10.06
N SER A 167 0.67 -21.70 9.17
CA SER A 167 2.00 -21.08 9.23
C SER A 167 2.14 -19.79 8.42
N ARG A 168 1.01 -19.20 7.97
CA ARG A 168 0.88 -17.98 7.15
C ARG A 168 2.20 -17.36 6.67
N GLU A 169 2.64 -17.81 5.51
CA GLU A 169 3.88 -17.38 4.87
C GLU A 169 3.57 -16.30 3.84
N TRP A 170 4.51 -15.39 3.61
CA TRP A 170 4.32 -14.23 2.74
C TRP A 170 5.24 -14.27 1.52
N SER A 171 4.73 -13.70 0.43
CA SER A 171 5.52 -13.31 -0.75
C SER A 171 5.97 -11.86 -0.64
N ALA A 172 6.96 -11.47 -1.45
CA ALA A 172 7.18 -10.04 -1.72
C ALA A 172 5.97 -9.45 -2.48
N ALA A 173 5.76 -8.13 -2.39
CA ALA A 173 4.83 -7.46 -3.28
C ALA A 173 5.25 -7.65 -4.76
N SER A 174 4.30 -7.73 -5.69
CA SER A 174 4.53 -7.79 -7.12
C SER A 174 5.27 -6.53 -7.60
N GLN A 175 5.74 -6.58 -8.84
CA GLN A 175 6.03 -5.31 -9.53
C GLN A 175 4.73 -4.49 -9.62
N SER A 176 4.89 -3.17 -9.57
CA SER A 176 3.76 -2.26 -9.69
C SER A 176 3.45 -2.01 -11.16
N LEU A 177 2.16 -1.84 -11.48
CA LEU A 177 1.70 -1.37 -12.79
C LEU A 177 0.76 -0.19 -12.63
N ASP A 178 0.75 0.71 -13.60
CA ASP A 178 -0.19 1.83 -13.63
C ASP A 178 -1.39 1.48 -14.53
N LEU A 179 -2.59 1.74 -14.02
CA LEU A 179 -3.84 1.72 -14.79
C LEU A 179 -4.28 3.17 -15.02
N VAL A 180 -4.61 3.50 -16.27
CA VAL A 180 -5.08 4.81 -16.67
C VAL A 180 -6.48 4.71 -17.27
N VAL A 181 -7.45 5.41 -16.67
CA VAL A 181 -8.82 5.51 -17.17
C VAL A 181 -9.03 6.89 -17.79
N ARG A 182 -9.28 6.93 -19.10
CA ARG A 182 -9.49 8.15 -19.90
C ARG A 182 -10.92 8.67 -19.79
#